data_AF-A0A1V1UP59-F1
#
_entry.id   AF-A0A1V1UP59-F1
#
_cell.length_a   1.000
_cell.length_b   1.000
_cell.length_c   1.000
_cell.angle_alpha   90.00
_cell.angle_beta   90.00
_cell.angle_gamma   90.00
#
_symmetry.space_group_name_H-M   'P 1'
#
loop_
_entity.id
_entity.type
_entity.pdbx_description
1 polymer ?
#
loop_
_entity_poly.entity_id
_entity_poly.type
_entity_poly.pdbx_seq_one_letter_code
_entity_poly.pdbx_strand_id
1 'polypeptide(L)'
;MLLRTALLEDAETSAERLGALLAEICVDEVGDACIVLDEDLWPSLKEPDAAIAVAELLGIELELNETSMSFPFAWPGLGHVTTSTPEYVQLLLEAHQEKGVIRRTFKDD
;
A
#
# COMPACT_ATOMS: atom_id res chain seq x y z
N MET A 1 2.52 -14.46 -11.21
CA MET A 1 3.14 -13.22 -11.74
C MET A 1 2.13 -12.30 -12.39
N LEU A 2 1.20 -12.80 -13.23
CA LEU A 2 0.24 -11.96 -13.97
C LEU A 2 -0.56 -10.98 -13.08
N LEU A 3 -1.23 -11.49 -12.03
CA LEU A 3 -2.00 -10.65 -11.11
C LEU A 3 -1.16 -9.56 -10.42
N ARG A 4 0.11 -9.86 -10.09
CA ARG A 4 1.02 -8.87 -9.49
C ARG A 4 1.40 -7.77 -10.48
N THR A 5 1.67 -8.14 -11.73
CA THR A 5 1.97 -7.16 -12.78
C THR A 5 0.76 -6.27 -13.04
N ALA A 6 -0.45 -6.84 -13.07
CA ALA A 6 -1.68 -6.09 -13.24
C ALA A 6 -1.94 -5.13 -12.06
N LEU A 7 -1.75 -5.57 -10.81
CA LEU A 7 -1.80 -4.68 -9.64
C LEU A 7 -0.81 -3.50 -9.73
N LEU A 8 0.38 -3.73 -10.30
CA LEU A 8 1.37 -2.67 -10.52
C LEU A 8 0.95 -1.69 -11.63
N GLU A 9 0.17 -2.14 -12.61
CA GLU A 9 -0.42 -1.29 -13.64
C GLU A 9 -1.54 -0.42 -13.07
N ASP A 10 -2.32 -0.96 -12.12
CA ASP A 10 -3.37 -0.23 -11.40
C ASP A 10 -2.80 0.82 -10.41
N ALA A 11 -1.53 0.67 -9.98
CA ALA A 11 -0.93 1.51 -8.94
C ALA A 11 -0.52 2.92 -9.43
N GLU A 12 -1.09 3.95 -8.82
CA GLU A 12 -0.83 5.36 -9.16
C GLU A 12 0.25 5.98 -8.27
N THR A 13 0.21 5.68 -6.96
CA THR A 13 1.13 6.24 -5.96
C THR A 13 2.28 5.32 -5.62
N SER A 14 3.30 5.83 -4.89
CA SER A 14 4.39 4.98 -4.39
C SER A 14 3.90 4.01 -3.31
N ALA A 15 2.91 4.42 -2.51
CA ALA A 15 2.25 3.57 -1.53
C ALA A 15 1.52 2.40 -2.22
N GLU A 16 0.71 2.68 -3.25
CA GLU A 16 0.02 1.63 -4.01
C GLU A 16 0.99 0.68 -4.72
N ARG A 17 2.11 1.19 -5.27
CA ARG A 17 3.14 0.31 -5.86
C ARG A 17 3.76 -0.60 -4.80
N LEU A 18 3.99 -0.09 -3.60
CA LEU A 18 4.46 -0.91 -2.49
C LEU A 18 3.38 -1.92 -2.06
N GLY A 19 2.11 -1.50 -2.00
CA GLY A 19 0.96 -2.36 -1.73
C GLY A 19 0.87 -3.51 -2.74
N ALA A 20 0.95 -3.22 -4.04
CA ALA A 20 0.98 -4.21 -5.11
C ALA A 20 2.19 -5.17 -5.02
N LEU A 21 3.37 -4.68 -4.60
CA LEU A 21 4.56 -5.51 -4.39
C LEU A 21 4.46 -6.41 -3.17
N LEU A 22 3.80 -5.94 -2.11
CA LEU A 22 3.66 -6.65 -0.84
C LEU A 22 2.39 -7.49 -0.75
N ALA A 23 1.42 -7.28 -1.65
CA ALA A 23 0.16 -8.01 -1.68
C ALA A 23 0.41 -9.51 -1.65
N GLU A 24 -0.27 -10.20 -0.75
CA GLU A 24 -0.28 -11.66 -0.74
C GLU A 24 -1.17 -12.13 -1.89
N ILE A 25 -0.65 -13.06 -2.70
CA ILE A 25 -1.37 -13.60 -3.85
C ILE A 25 -1.31 -15.11 -3.73
N CYS A 26 -2.46 -15.71 -3.48
CA CYS A 26 -2.63 -17.15 -3.26
C CYS A 26 -3.53 -17.72 -4.34
N VAL A 27 -3.34 -19.00 -4.64
CA VAL A 27 -4.20 -19.77 -5.54
C VAL A 27 -4.61 -21.02 -4.79
N ASP A 28 -5.88 -21.35 -4.81
CA ASP A 28 -6.44 -22.49 -4.09
C ASP A 28 -6.31 -23.81 -4.89
N GLU A 29 -6.93 -24.88 -4.38
CA GLU A 29 -6.87 -26.20 -5.02
C GLU A 29 -7.70 -26.30 -6.32
N VAL A 30 -8.68 -25.40 -6.52
CA VAL A 30 -9.50 -25.37 -7.74
C VAL A 30 -8.96 -24.39 -8.79
N GLY A 31 -7.94 -23.60 -8.44
CA GLY A 31 -7.26 -22.69 -9.34
C GLY A 31 -7.76 -21.24 -9.24
N ASP A 32 -8.66 -20.96 -8.31
CA ASP A 32 -9.14 -19.61 -8.04
C ASP A 32 -8.13 -18.83 -7.22
N ALA A 33 -8.10 -17.51 -7.42
CA ALA A 33 -7.08 -16.64 -6.86
C ALA A 33 -7.64 -15.78 -5.73
N CYS A 34 -6.81 -15.51 -4.73
CA CYS A 34 -7.05 -14.51 -3.70
C CYS A 34 -5.93 -13.48 -3.72
N ILE A 35 -6.27 -12.20 -3.64
CA ILE A 35 -5.34 -11.10 -3.39
C ILE A 35 -5.68 -10.49 -2.04
N VAL A 36 -4.69 -10.40 -1.15
CA VAL A 36 -4.81 -9.67 0.12
C VAL A 36 -4.02 -8.37 0.01
N LEU A 37 -4.73 -7.25 0.10
CA LEU A 37 -4.17 -5.89 0.03
C LEU A 37 -4.11 -5.27 1.42
N ASP A 38 -3.07 -4.48 1.66
CA ASP A 38 -2.93 -3.75 2.89
C ASP A 38 -3.70 -2.41 2.82
N GLU A 39 -4.61 -2.16 3.77
CA GLU A 39 -5.48 -0.97 3.77
C GLU A 39 -4.72 0.36 3.93
N ASP A 40 -3.49 0.33 4.48
CA ASP A 40 -2.64 1.52 4.59
C ASP A 40 -1.88 1.82 3.29
N LEU A 41 -1.76 0.83 2.38
CA LEU A 41 -1.01 0.95 1.13
C LEU A 41 -1.90 0.99 -0.12
N TRP A 42 -3.06 0.35 -0.07
CA TRP A 42 -4.03 0.31 -1.15
C TRP A 42 -5.37 0.87 -0.67
N PRO A 43 -5.93 1.91 -1.32
CA PRO A 43 -7.20 2.49 -0.88
C PRO A 43 -8.34 1.46 -0.92
N SER A 44 -9.07 1.30 0.18
CA SER A 44 -10.17 0.32 0.31
C SER A 44 -11.31 0.51 -0.70
N LEU A 45 -11.49 1.72 -1.24
CA LEU A 45 -12.49 2.02 -2.27
C LEU A 45 -11.95 1.91 -3.70
N LYS A 46 -10.68 1.52 -3.87
CA LYS A 46 -10.05 1.38 -5.19
C LYS A 46 -10.02 -0.09 -5.62
N GLU A 47 -10.80 -0.41 -6.65
CA GLU A 47 -10.74 -1.72 -7.29
C GLU A 47 -9.47 -1.85 -8.17
N PRO A 48 -8.78 -3.00 -8.16
CA PRO A 48 -7.65 -3.27 -9.04
C PRO A 48 -8.16 -3.79 -10.40
N ASP A 49 -8.69 -2.89 -11.22
CA ASP A 49 -9.37 -3.19 -12.49
C ASP A 49 -8.54 -4.08 -13.43
N ALA A 50 -7.23 -3.81 -13.58
CA ALA A 50 -6.37 -4.62 -14.44
C ALA A 50 -6.21 -6.04 -13.87
N ALA A 51 -6.09 -6.19 -12.54
CA ALA A 51 -6.00 -7.51 -11.92
C ALA A 51 -7.30 -8.31 -12.09
N ILE A 52 -8.45 -7.65 -11.96
CA ILE A 52 -9.77 -8.23 -12.21
C ILE A 52 -9.88 -8.68 -13.67
N ALA A 53 -9.53 -7.83 -14.63
CA ALA A 53 -9.55 -8.17 -16.05
C ALA A 53 -8.64 -9.36 -16.40
N VAL A 54 -7.48 -9.47 -15.75
CA VAL A 54 -6.59 -10.63 -15.90
C VAL A 54 -7.24 -11.91 -15.37
N ALA A 55 -7.92 -11.87 -14.22
CA ALA A 55 -8.64 -13.04 -13.70
C ALA A 55 -9.77 -13.48 -14.64
N GLU A 56 -10.55 -12.52 -15.18
CA GLU A 56 -11.59 -12.81 -16.18
C GLU A 56 -11.03 -13.48 -17.44
N LEU A 57 -9.89 -12.99 -17.95
CA LEU A 57 -9.22 -13.58 -19.12
C LEU A 57 -8.68 -15.00 -18.86
N LEU A 58 -8.28 -15.27 -17.62
CA LEU A 58 -7.86 -16.60 -17.18
C LEU A 58 -9.05 -17.53 -16.91
N GLY A 59 -10.26 -16.98 -16.77
CA GLY A 59 -11.46 -17.74 -16.44
C GLY A 59 -11.45 -18.28 -15.01
N ILE A 60 -10.84 -17.54 -14.07
CA ILE A 60 -10.75 -17.89 -12.65
C ILE A 60 -11.55 -16.90 -11.80
N GLU A 61 -12.06 -17.35 -10.65
CA GLU A 61 -12.61 -16.45 -9.65
C GLU A 61 -11.47 -15.69 -8.94
N LEU A 62 -11.72 -14.42 -8.62
CA LEU A 62 -10.77 -13.58 -7.90
C LEU A 62 -11.44 -13.03 -6.64
N GLU A 63 -10.93 -13.46 -5.49
CA GLU A 63 -11.30 -12.91 -4.19
C GLU A 63 -10.36 -11.76 -3.80
N LEU A 64 -10.92 -10.64 -3.37
CA LEU A 64 -10.18 -9.50 -2.84
C LEU A 64 -10.41 -9.38 -1.34
N ASN A 65 -9.33 -9.37 -0.58
CA ASN A 65 -9.33 -9.28 0.88
C ASN A 65 -8.44 -8.12 1.34
N GLU A 66 -8.73 -7.61 2.54
CA GLU A 66 -7.97 -6.52 3.16
C GLU A 66 -7.27 -7.01 4.44
N THR A 67 -6.08 -6.47 4.69
CA THR A 67 -5.34 -6.63 5.94
C THR A 67 -4.82 -5.28 6.41
N SER A 68 -4.49 -5.18 7.70
CA SER A 68 -3.66 -4.10 8.23
C SER A 68 -2.35 -4.67 8.75
N MET A 69 -1.24 -4.34 8.11
CA MET A 69 0.09 -4.64 8.61
C MET A 69 0.61 -3.48 9.46
N SER A 70 1.35 -3.82 10.51
CA SER A 70 2.09 -2.82 11.29
C SER A 70 3.41 -2.50 10.59
N PHE A 71 3.37 -1.70 9.52
CA PHE A 71 4.61 -1.18 8.95
C PHE A 71 5.27 -0.21 9.94
N PRO A 72 6.57 -0.39 10.26
CA PRO A 72 7.25 0.52 11.17
C PRO A 72 7.22 1.94 10.62
N PHE A 73 6.82 2.90 11.46
CA PHE A 73 6.68 4.32 11.13
C PHE A 73 5.56 4.68 10.14
N ALA A 74 4.58 3.80 9.91
CA ALA A 74 3.37 4.16 9.18
C ALA A 74 2.52 5.14 10.00
N TRP A 75 2.33 6.35 9.46
CA TRP A 75 1.31 7.29 9.94
C TRP A 75 0.09 7.25 9.01
N PRO A 76 -1.13 7.02 9.54
CA PRO A 76 -2.33 6.90 8.71
C PRO A 76 -2.51 8.09 7.78
N GLY A 77 -2.70 7.81 6.49
CA GLY A 77 -2.97 8.82 5.46
C GLY A 77 -1.77 9.68 5.03
N LEU A 78 -0.60 9.59 5.69
CA LEU A 78 0.57 10.40 5.31
C LEU A 78 1.18 9.93 3.96
N GLY A 79 1.05 8.64 3.65
CA GLY A 79 1.46 8.07 2.36
C GLY A 79 0.65 8.60 1.17
N HIS A 80 -0.51 9.22 1.43
CA HIS A 80 -1.34 9.89 0.42
C HIS A 80 -0.93 11.35 0.19
N VAL A 81 -0.06 11.93 1.04
CA VAL A 81 0.31 13.36 0.99
C VAL A 81 1.59 13.60 0.17
N THR A 82 2.56 12.68 0.23
CA THR A 82 3.80 12.79 -0.53
C THR A 82 4.32 11.42 -0.95
N THR A 83 4.97 11.36 -2.11
CA THR A 83 5.71 10.19 -2.61
C THR A 83 7.20 10.25 -2.30
N SER A 84 7.70 11.36 -1.73
CA SER A 84 9.10 11.56 -1.37
C SER A 84 9.35 11.06 0.06
N THR A 85 10.15 10.01 0.23
CA THR A 85 10.49 9.47 1.57
C THR A 85 11.14 10.51 2.49
N PRO A 86 12.05 11.39 2.02
CA PRO A 86 12.54 12.49 2.85
C PRO A 86 11.44 13.45 3.32
N GLU A 87 10.50 13.84 2.45
CA GLU A 87 9.36 14.70 2.82
C GLU A 87 8.43 13.98 3.79
N TYR A 88 8.16 12.69 3.56
CA TYR A 88 7.38 11.86 4.48
C TYR A 88 7.97 11.87 5.88
N VAL A 89 9.28 11.63 5.99
CA VAL A 89 9.98 11.65 7.28
C VAL A 89 9.93 13.03 7.91
N GLN A 90 10.09 14.10 7.11
CA GLN A 90 10.00 15.46 7.62
C GLN A 90 8.62 15.76 8.21
N LEU A 91 7.53 15.46 7.49
CA LEU A 91 6.15 15.65 7.95
C LEU A 91 5.86 14.82 9.20
N LEU A 92 6.31 13.57 9.23
CA LEU A 92 6.16 12.70 10.39
C LEU A 92 6.86 13.30 11.61
N LEU A 93 8.11 13.73 11.47
CA LEU A 93 8.87 14.33 12.56
C LEU A 93 8.30 15.69 13.00
N GLU A 94 7.68 16.46 12.10
CA GLU A 94 6.99 17.72 12.42
C GLU A 94 5.74 17.45 13.26
N ALA A 95 4.88 16.51 12.83
CA ALA A 95 3.71 16.09 13.59
C ALA A 95 4.06 15.54 14.99
N HIS A 96 5.15 14.77 15.10
CA HIS A 96 5.64 14.27 16.39
C HIS A 96 6.16 15.40 17.30
N GLN A 97 6.74 16.45 16.73
CA GLN A 97 7.19 17.62 17.48
C GLN A 97 6.01 18.46 17.97
N GLU A 98 4.99 18.68 17.14
CA GLU A 98 3.74 19.36 17.52
C GLU A 98 3.02 18.66 18.67
N LYS A 99 3.01 17.32 18.64
CA LYS A 99 2.43 16.49 19.72
C LYS A 99 3.35 16.35 20.95
N GLY A 100 4.54 16.96 20.93
CA GLY A 100 5.49 16.92 22.03
C GLY A 100 6.16 15.56 22.25
N VAL A 101 6.03 14.63 21.31
CA VAL A 101 6.66 13.29 21.36
C VAL A 101 8.18 13.40 21.14
N ILE A 102 8.60 14.32 20.28
CA ILE A 102 10.00 14.58 19.97
C ILE A 102 10.31 16.05 20.29
N ARG A 103 11.48 16.30 20.89
CA ARG A 103 12.06 17.64 21.01
C ARG A 103 13.35 17.68 20.22
N ARG A 104 13.36 18.40 19.10
CA ARG A 104 14.60 18.64 18.34
C ARG A 104 15.37 19.76 19.04
N THR A 105 16.59 19.45 19.51
CA THR A 105 17.56 20.49 19.87
C THR A 105 18.20 20.97 18.57
N PHE A 106 17.83 22.14 18.10
CA PHE A 106 18.65 22.82 17.10
C PHE A 106 19.98 23.13 17.78
N LYS A 107 21.06 22.63 17.20
CA LYS A 107 22.40 23.07 17.59
C LYS A 107 22.57 24.40 16.86
N ASP A 108 22.45 25.50 17.60
CA ASP A 108 22.79 26.81 17.08
C ASP A 108 24.28 26.77 16.67
N ASP A 109 24.56 27.00 15.38
CA ASP A 109 25.91 27.17 14.83
C ASP A 109 26.51 28.53 15.23
#